data_AF-A0A1G1PAY0-F1
#
_entry.id   AF-A0A1G1PAY0-F1
#
_cell.length_a   1.000
_cell.length_b   1.000
_cell.length_c   1.000
_cell.angle_alpha   90.00
_cell.angle_beta   90.00
_cell.angle_gamma   90.00
#
_symmetry.space_group_name_H-M   'P 1'
#
loop_
_entity.id
_entity.type
_entity.pdbx_description
1 polymer ?
#
loop_
_entity_poly.entity_id
_entity_poly.type
_entity_poly.pdbx_seq_one_letter_code
_entity_poly.pdbx_strand_id
1 'polypeptide(L)' 'MKAENQKALEGLSLFCHVGGLITMCLGIVVIFMDLTQGDFRHIQVGIFICATGYAFVKISARLAAILFAEREA' A
#
# COMPACT_ATOMS: atom_id res chain seq x y z
N MET A 1 -23.63 3.35 -8.05
CA MET A 1 -23.36 3.81 -6.66
C MET A 1 -23.69 5.31 -6.49
N LYS A 2 -23.91 5.86 -5.27
CA LYS A 2 -24.03 7.33 -5.08
C LYS A 2 -22.70 8.01 -5.47
N ALA A 3 -22.74 9.16 -6.15
CA ALA A 3 -21.55 9.89 -6.62
C ALA A 3 -20.57 10.26 -5.50
N GLU A 4 -21.08 10.57 -4.31
CA GLU A 4 -20.26 10.85 -3.12
C GLU A 4 -19.43 9.63 -2.69
N ASN A 5 -20.02 8.43 -2.72
CA ASN A 5 -19.33 7.20 -2.38
C ASN A 5 -18.25 6.84 -3.41
N GLN A 6 -18.49 7.11 -4.69
CA GLN A 6 -17.49 6.91 -5.75
C GLN A 6 -16.28 7.82 -5.52
N LYS A 7 -16.51 9.11 -5.26
CA LYS A 7 -15.43 10.08 -4.96
C LYS A 7 -14.64 9.70 -3.70
N ALA A 8 -15.33 9.22 -2.66
CA ALA A 8 -14.67 8.73 -1.45
C ALA A 8 -13.81 7.49 -1.72
N LEU A 9 -14.31 6.52 -2.51
CA LEU A 9 -13.55 5.33 -2.90
C LEU A 9 -12.34 5.67 -3.76
N GLU A 10 -12.46 6.66 -4.65
CA GLU A 10 -11.37 7.11 -5.51
C GLU A 10 -10.26 7.76 -4.67
N GLY A 11 -10.63 8.61 -3.71
CA GLY A 11 -9.71 9.17 -2.73
C GLY A 11 -9.03 8.09 -1.88
N LEU A 12 -9.79 7.10 -1.41
CA LEU A 12 -9.26 5.96 -0.64
C LEU A 12 -8.30 5.11 -1.49
N SER A 13 -8.64 4.86 -2.76
CA SER A 13 -7.79 4.13 -3.70
C SER A 13 -6.45 4.82 -3.90
N LEU A 14 -6.45 6.14 -4.13
CA LEU A 14 -5.23 6.95 -4.24
C LEU A 14 -4.43 6.93 -2.95
N PHE A 15 -5.09 7.11 -1.80
CA PHE A 15 -4.44 7.08 -0.49
C PHE A 15 -3.77 5.71 -0.24
N CYS A 16 -4.46 4.60 -0.49
CA CYS A 16 -3.89 3.27 -0.34
C CYS A 16 -2.73 3.03 -1.34
N HIS A 17 -2.79 3.54 -2.56
CA HIS A 17 -1.71 3.38 -3.52
C HIS A 17 -0.44 4.11 -3.07
N VAL A 18 -0.57 5.41 -2.80
CA VAL A 18 0.56 6.27 -2.43
C VAL A 18 1.09 5.90 -1.06
N GLY A 19 0.20 5.70 -0.09
CA GLY A 19 0.55 5.24 1.25
C GLY A 19 1.27 3.89 1.21
N GLY A 20 0.73 2.92 0.48
CA GLY A 20 1.35 1.61 0.33
C GLY A 20 2.74 1.66 -0.33
N LEU A 21 2.91 2.50 -1.36
CA LEU A 21 4.20 2.71 -2.02
C LEU A 21 5.24 3.32 -1.06
N ILE A 22 4.86 4.37 -0.33
CA ILE A 22 5.73 5.01 0.68
C ILE A 22 6.11 4.00 1.77
N THR A 23 5.14 3.24 2.28
CA THR A 23 5.39 2.20 3.29
C THR A 23 6.36 1.13 2.78
N MET A 24 6.24 0.66 1.54
CA MET A 24 7.23 -0.26 0.96
C MET A 24 8.63 0.34 0.89
N CYS A 25 8.77 1.60 0.47
CA CYS A 25 10.05 2.29 0.46
C CYS A 25 10.67 2.35 1.87
N LEU A 26 9.88 2.67 2.90
CA LEU A 26 10.35 2.67 4.29
C LEU A 26 10.80 1.29 4.76
N GLY A 27 10.07 0.24 4.42
CA GLY A 27 10.46 -1.13 4.75
C GLY A 27 11.80 -1.53 4.12
N ILE A 28 12.03 -1.15 2.85
CA ILE A 28 13.31 -1.37 2.18
C ILE A 28 14.45 -0.64 2.90
N VAL A 29 14.23 0.63 3.28
CA VAL A 29 15.24 1.42 4.02
C VAL A 29 15.58 0.76 5.36
N VAL A 30 14.59 0.29 6.11
CA VAL A 30 14.81 -0.41 7.39
C VAL A 30 15.63 -1.68 7.17
N ILE A 31 15.28 -2.50 6.16
CA ILE A 31 16.05 -3.73 5.84
C ILE A 31 17.50 -3.38 5.50
N PHE A 32 17.76 -2.36 4.68
CA PHE A 32 19.12 -1.94 4.34
C PHE A 32 19.88 -1.45 5.58
N MET A 33 19.25 -0.67 6.45
CA MET A 33 19.87 -0.19 7.69
C MET A 33 20.25 -1.37 8.60
N ASP A 34 19.34 -2.31 8.82
CA ASP A 34 19.58 -3.49 9.65
C ASP A 34 20.69 -4.38 9.08
N LEU A 35 20.74 -4.54 7.74
CA LEU A 35 21.82 -5.25 7.05
C LEU A 35 23.19 -4.58 7.29
N THR A 36 23.25 -3.24 7.25
CA THR A 36 24.51 -2.51 7.52
C THR A 36 24.94 -2.59 8.98
N GLN A 37 24.00 -2.73 9.91
CA GLN A 37 24.27 -2.88 11.35
C GLN A 37 24.53 -4.34 11.77
N GLY A 38 24.25 -5.31 10.88
CA GLY A 38 24.35 -6.74 11.18
C GLY A 38 23.27 -7.26 12.12
N ASP A 39 22.17 -6.52 12.33
CA ASP A 39 21.05 -6.94 13.17
C ASP A 39 19.98 -7.70 12.35
N PHE A 40 20.21 -8.99 12.17
CA PHE A 40 19.30 -9.85 11.43
C PHE A 40 17.98 -10.15 12.16
N ARG A 41 17.87 -9.85 13.46
CA ARG A 41 16.62 -10.06 14.21
C ARG A 41 15.60 -8.98 13.87
N HIS A 42 16.07 -7.75 13.64
CA HIS A 42 15.20 -6.62 13.32
C HIS A 42 14.71 -6.60 11.86
N ILE A 43 15.41 -7.27 10.93
CA ILE A 43 15.02 -7.38 9.50
C ILE A 43 13.58 -7.86 9.31
N GLN A 44 13.06 -8.70 10.21
CA GLN A 44 11.67 -9.18 10.15
C GLN A 44 10.65 -8.02 10.20
N VAL A 45 10.97 -6.95 10.93
CA VAL A 45 10.15 -5.74 11.02
C VAL A 45 10.11 -5.04 9.66
N GLY A 46 11.26 -4.88 9.00
CA GLY A 46 11.34 -4.31 7.66
C GLY A 46 10.55 -5.12 6.63
N ILE A 47 10.62 -6.46 6.69
CA ILE A 47 9.82 -7.35 5.84
C ILE A 47 8.31 -7.17 6.11
N PHE A 48 7.91 -7.07 7.38
CA PHE A 48 6.51 -6.85 7.76
C PHE A 48 5.98 -5.49 7.25
N ILE A 49 6.80 -4.44 7.32
CA ILE A 49 6.48 -3.12 6.76
C ILE A 49 6.28 -3.23 5.24
N CYS A 50 7.19 -3.89 4.52
CA CYS A 50 7.04 -4.14 3.08
C CYS A 50 5.75 -4.90 2.75
N ALA A 51 5.44 -5.97 3.49
CA ALA A 51 4.22 -6.75 3.29
C ALA A 51 2.94 -5.90 3.50
N THR A 52 2.95 -5.03 4.50
CA THR A 52 1.85 -4.10 4.78
C THR A 52 1.69 -3.08 3.65
N GLY A 53 2.79 -2.49 3.17
CA GLY A 53 2.77 -1.57 2.03
C GLY A 53 2.24 -2.25 0.75
N TYR A 54 2.69 -3.47 0.47
CA TYR A 54 2.18 -4.26 -0.64
C TYR A 54 0.68 -4.54 -0.55
N ALA A 55 0.18 -4.87 0.65
CA ALA A 55 -1.25 -5.07 0.89
C ALA A 55 -2.06 -3.81 0.58
N PHE A 56 -1.59 -2.63 0.98
CA PHE A 56 -2.23 -1.35 0.63
C PHE A 56 -2.29 -1.10 -0.88
N VAL A 57 -1.20 -1.35 -1.61
CA VAL A 57 -1.19 -1.22 -3.08
C VAL A 57 -2.18 -2.21 -3.71
N LYS A 58 -2.28 -3.44 -3.19
CA LYS A 58 -3.26 -4.43 -3.66
C LYS A 58 -4.70 -4.03 -3.38
N ILE A 59 -4.99 -3.44 -2.22
CA ILE A 59 -6.31 -2.90 -1.89
C ILE A 59 -6.69 -1.78 -2.85
N SER A 60 -5.77 -0.85 -3.11
CA SER A 60 -5.97 0.21 -4.10
C SER A 60 -6.34 -0.34 -5.48
N ALA A 61 -5.59 -1.33 -5.97
CA ALA A 61 -5.88 -1.96 -7.27
C ALA A 61 -7.27 -2.60 -7.33
N ARG A 62 -7.73 -3.21 -6.22
CA ARG A 62 -9.09 -3.77 -6.12
C ARG A 62 -10.16 -2.67 -6.11
N LEU A 63 -9.94 -1.57 -5.39
CA LEU A 63 -10.85 -0.43 -5.36
C LEU A 63 -10.98 0.23 -6.74
N ALA A 64 -9.86 0.40 -7.45
CA ALA A 64 -9.84 0.91 -8.81
C ALA A 64 -10.64 0.02 -9.78
N ALA A 65 -10.49 -1.31 -9.68
CA ALA A 65 -11.25 -2.25 -10.50
C ALA A 65 -12.77 -2.17 -10.23
N ILE A 66 -13.18 -2.01 -8.97
CA ILE A 66 -14.60 -1.85 -8.60
C ILE A 66 -15.15 -0.53 -9.15
N LEU A 67 -14.41 0.57 -9.00
CA LEU A 67 -14.82 1.87 -9.55
C LEU A 67 -14.95 1.85 -11.07
N PHE A 68 -14.04 1.15 -11.75
CA PHE A 68 -14.08 1.02 -13.20
C PHE A 68 -15.31 0.21 -13.65
N ALA A 69 -15.56 -0.94 -13.01
CA ALA A 69 -16.75 -1.76 -13.29
C ALA A 69 -18.07 -1.01 -13.04
N GLU A 70 -18.15 -0.19 -11.99
CA GLU A 70 -19.33 0.65 -11.69
C GLU A 70 -19.49 1.84 -12.65
N ARG A 71 -18.44 2.22 -13.39
CA ARG A 71 -18.52 3.31 -14.38
C ARG A 71 -19.00 2.82 -15.74
N GLU A 72 -18.79 1.54 -16.04
CA GLU A 72 -19.21 0.89 -17.29
C GLU A 72 -20.62 0.27 -17.21
N ALA A 73 -21.18 0.13 -16.00
CA ALA A 73 -22.54 -0.36 -15.74
C ALA A 73 -23.60 0.76 -15.78
#